data_AF-A0A483F7W0-F1
#
_entry.id   AF-A0A483F7W0-F1
#
_cell.length_a   1.000
_cell.length_b   1.000
_cell.length_c   1.000
_cell.angle_alpha   90.00
_cell.angle_beta   90.00
_cell.angle_gamma   90.00
#
_symmetry.space_group_name_H-M   'P 1'
#
loop_
_entity.id
_entity.type
_entity.pdbx_description
1 polymer ?
#
loop_
_entity_poly.entity_id
_entity_poly.type
_entity_poly.pdbx_seq_one_letter_code
_entity_poly.pdbx_strand_id
1 'polypeptide(L)'
;MTKMTGLDAFYNESEDKIWFGNLISELARLNNENERMIAAAILSNYRFSKAKPDTLGGLGFYQFDWVSGFTTNEDFEKQCVEFLGLLAMGHEYRESPIPGEEGTFNVRKGEDFLYHDDEDDWYGSYDSFYFRRSELVNFFPELEDDNIDEPIAEETESGSIPSDWRGKNTAWKMIAGLAIALYESSEDVRKNGKLNQSAVCEKAANNIAKYSEEYNGAGMTMDNLRTLLKKTLQRHAPNFLGKITK
;
A
#
# COMPACT_ATOMS: atom_id res chain seq x y z
N MET A 1 13.81 -1.01 20.38
CA MET A 1 13.59 -1.64 19.06
C MET A 1 12.83 -0.61 18.25
N THR A 2 13.32 -0.18 17.08
CA THR A 2 12.64 0.86 16.28
C THR A 2 11.41 0.23 15.65
N LYS A 3 10.23 0.55 16.17
CA LYS A 3 8.96 0.12 15.60
C LYS A 3 8.75 0.84 14.27
N MET A 4 8.33 0.11 13.24
CA MET A 4 8.08 0.66 11.90
C MET A 4 6.74 1.38 11.89
N THR A 5 6.71 2.62 11.38
CA THR A 5 5.46 3.36 11.20
C THR A 5 4.52 2.65 10.22
N GLY A 6 3.24 3.00 10.22
CA GLY A 6 2.31 2.51 9.18
C GLY A 6 2.80 2.89 7.78
N LEU A 7 3.42 4.07 7.65
CA LEU A 7 4.02 4.53 6.41
C LEU A 7 5.26 3.70 6.02
N ASP A 8 6.16 3.40 6.96
CA ASP A 8 7.33 2.55 6.70
C ASP A 8 6.93 1.11 6.38
N ALA A 9 5.93 0.59 7.08
CA ALA A 9 5.38 -0.75 6.85
C ALA A 9 4.73 -0.83 5.46
N PHE A 10 4.00 0.22 5.06
CA PHE A 10 3.42 0.35 3.73
C PHE A 10 4.47 0.26 2.61
N TYR A 11 5.65 0.84 2.80
CA TYR A 11 6.73 0.85 1.80
C TYR A 11 7.69 -0.35 1.88
N ASN A 12 7.66 -1.13 2.95
CA ASN A 12 8.59 -2.25 3.19
C ASN A 12 7.93 -3.62 3.08
N GLU A 13 6.87 -3.73 2.28
CA GLU A 13 6.26 -4.98 1.85
C GLU A 13 7.29 -5.93 1.22
N SER A 14 7.14 -7.22 1.49
CA SER A 14 7.98 -8.27 0.94
C SER A 14 7.10 -9.42 0.45
N GLU A 15 7.62 -10.28 -0.44
CA GLU A 15 6.93 -11.43 -1.02
C GLU A 15 6.20 -12.28 0.03
N ASP A 16 6.75 -12.39 1.24
CA ASP A 16 6.12 -13.11 2.34
C ASP A 16 5.84 -12.24 3.57
N LYS A 17 5.85 -10.90 3.45
CA LYS A 17 5.61 -10.00 4.59
C LYS A 17 4.59 -8.95 4.21
N ILE A 18 3.38 -9.09 4.74
CA ILE A 18 2.25 -8.22 4.46
C ILE A 18 1.83 -7.47 5.71
N TRP A 19 1.85 -6.14 5.66
CA TRP A 19 1.37 -5.29 6.75
C TRP A 19 -0.16 -5.32 6.85
N PHE A 20 -0.71 -5.30 8.07
CA PHE A 20 -2.14 -5.50 8.28
C PHE A 20 -3.02 -4.49 7.51
N GLY A 21 -2.65 -3.22 7.48
CA GLY A 21 -3.45 -2.19 6.80
C GLY A 21 -3.47 -2.39 5.29
N ASN A 22 -2.37 -2.86 4.71
CA ASN A 22 -2.28 -3.22 3.31
C ASN A 22 -3.14 -4.44 2.99
N LEU A 23 -3.04 -5.50 3.80
CA LEU A 23 -3.86 -6.69 3.63
C LEU A 23 -5.36 -6.35 3.65
N ILE A 24 -5.79 -5.55 4.64
CA ILE A 24 -7.19 -5.17 4.78
C ILE A 24 -7.65 -4.38 3.55
N SER A 25 -6.89 -3.37 3.12
CA SER A 25 -7.20 -2.55 1.95
C SER A 25 -7.23 -3.37 0.65
N GLU A 26 -6.28 -4.29 0.48
CA GLU A 26 -6.14 -5.13 -0.71
C GLU A 26 -7.31 -6.12 -0.82
N LEU A 27 -7.62 -6.83 0.25
CA LEU A 27 -8.76 -7.75 0.29
C LEU A 27 -10.10 -7.02 0.16
N ALA A 28 -10.24 -5.81 0.72
CA ALA A 28 -11.43 -4.98 0.56
C ALA A 28 -11.65 -4.62 -0.92
N ARG A 29 -10.57 -4.23 -1.60
CA ARG A 29 -10.59 -3.97 -3.04
C ARG A 29 -10.92 -5.22 -3.85
N LEU A 30 -10.25 -6.35 -3.60
CA LEU A 30 -10.43 -7.60 -4.37
C LEU A 30 -11.84 -8.17 -4.24
N ASN A 31 -12.40 -8.10 -3.04
CA ASN A 31 -13.72 -8.65 -2.74
C ASN A 31 -14.86 -7.63 -2.93
N ASN A 32 -14.54 -6.37 -3.24
CA ASN A 32 -15.51 -5.26 -3.28
C ASN A 32 -16.33 -5.17 -1.97
N GLU A 33 -15.62 -5.28 -0.85
CA GLU A 33 -16.16 -5.27 0.51
C GLU A 33 -15.55 -4.13 1.32
N ASN A 34 -16.19 -3.77 2.44
CA ASN A 34 -15.61 -2.78 3.35
C ASN A 34 -14.56 -3.39 4.28
N GLU A 35 -13.64 -2.55 4.77
CA GLU A 35 -12.52 -2.97 5.63
C GLU A 35 -12.98 -3.68 6.92
N ARG A 36 -14.16 -3.31 7.44
CA ARG A 36 -14.78 -3.97 8.60
C ARG A 36 -15.11 -5.44 8.32
N MET A 37 -15.71 -5.74 7.17
CA MET A 37 -16.01 -7.12 6.76
C MET A 37 -14.72 -7.92 6.55
N ILE A 38 -13.68 -7.29 6.00
CA ILE A 38 -12.38 -7.92 5.83
C ILE A 38 -11.70 -8.21 7.16
N ALA A 39 -11.69 -7.27 8.11
CA ALA A 39 -11.17 -7.49 9.45
C ALA A 39 -11.89 -8.66 10.15
N ALA A 40 -13.22 -8.76 9.99
CA ALA A 40 -14.00 -9.88 10.50
C ALA A 40 -13.63 -11.22 9.84
N ALA A 41 -13.40 -11.22 8.52
CA ALA A 41 -12.99 -12.40 7.77
C ALA A 41 -11.60 -12.90 8.21
N ILE A 42 -10.61 -12.00 8.32
CA ILE A 42 -9.26 -12.31 8.82
C ILE A 42 -9.34 -12.91 10.24
N LEU A 43 -10.11 -12.28 11.13
CA LEU A 43 -10.27 -12.76 12.50
C LEU A 43 -10.94 -14.15 12.56
N SER A 44 -11.94 -14.39 11.72
CA SER A 44 -12.60 -15.69 11.59
C SER A 44 -11.64 -16.76 11.10
N ASN A 45 -10.86 -16.46 10.06
CA ASN A 45 -9.86 -17.38 9.49
C ASN A 45 -8.73 -17.69 10.47
N TYR A 46 -8.25 -16.71 11.25
CA TYR A 46 -7.28 -16.94 12.32
C TYR A 46 -7.84 -17.87 13.41
N ARG A 47 -9.09 -17.66 13.85
CA ARG A 47 -9.73 -18.55 14.83
C ARG A 47 -9.91 -19.96 14.27
N PHE A 48 -10.26 -20.07 12.99
CA PHE A 48 -10.36 -21.35 12.30
C PHE A 48 -9.00 -22.06 12.22
N SER A 49 -7.92 -21.35 11.88
CA SER A 49 -6.57 -21.94 11.79
C SER A 49 -6.08 -22.46 13.14
N LYS A 50 -6.42 -21.79 14.26
CA LYS A 50 -6.08 -22.25 15.61
C LYS A 50 -6.92 -23.45 16.06
N ALA A 51 -8.19 -23.52 15.64
CA ALA A 51 -9.07 -24.63 15.98
C ALA A 51 -8.80 -25.90 15.13
N LYS A 52 -8.36 -25.73 13.88
CA LYS A 52 -8.16 -26.82 12.91
C LYS A 52 -6.88 -26.62 12.06
N PRO A 53 -5.69 -26.66 12.69
CA PRO A 53 -4.42 -26.36 11.99
C PRO A 53 -4.13 -27.34 10.84
N ASP A 54 -4.60 -28.58 10.93
CA ASP A 54 -4.33 -29.63 9.93
C ASP A 54 -5.04 -29.41 8.58
N THR A 55 -5.92 -28.40 8.45
CA THR A 55 -6.73 -28.19 7.23
C THR A 55 -6.05 -27.25 6.24
N LEU A 56 -5.70 -26.03 6.68
CA LEU A 56 -5.16 -24.95 5.83
C LEU A 56 -3.82 -24.41 6.36
N GLY A 57 -3.24 -25.08 7.37
CA GLY A 57 -2.08 -24.58 8.09
C GLY A 57 -2.43 -23.54 9.15
N GLY A 58 -1.40 -22.88 9.68
CA GLY A 58 -1.54 -21.81 10.66
C GLY A 58 -1.58 -20.44 9.98
N LEU A 59 -2.46 -19.56 10.46
CA LEU A 59 -2.39 -18.12 10.21
C LEU A 59 -1.87 -17.45 11.48
N GLY A 60 -0.74 -16.75 11.38
CA GLY A 60 -0.10 -16.06 12.50
C GLY A 60 -0.17 -14.54 12.38
N PHE A 61 -0.07 -13.87 13.53
CA PHE A 61 0.23 -12.44 13.62
C PHE A 61 1.69 -12.28 14.04
N TYR A 62 2.43 -11.41 13.38
CA TYR A 62 3.86 -11.26 13.64
C TYR A 62 4.30 -9.81 13.83
N GLN A 63 5.22 -9.60 14.77
CA GLN A 63 6.12 -8.47 14.76
C GLN A 63 7.27 -8.77 13.78
N PHE A 64 7.84 -7.73 13.19
CA PHE A 64 8.97 -7.86 12.29
C PHE A 64 10.05 -6.84 12.61
N ASP A 65 11.29 -7.32 12.71
CA ASP A 65 12.48 -6.48 12.70
C ASP A 65 13.59 -7.13 11.85
N TRP A 66 14.51 -6.31 11.34
CA TRP A 66 15.56 -6.78 10.42
C TRP A 66 16.60 -7.70 11.05
N VAL A 67 16.68 -7.76 12.39
CA VAL A 67 17.64 -8.58 13.12
C VAL A 67 17.02 -9.93 13.48
N SER A 68 15.82 -9.92 14.04
CA SER A 68 15.14 -11.12 14.56
C SER A 68 14.18 -11.75 13.54
N GLY A 69 13.87 -11.06 12.45
CA GLY A 69 12.86 -11.48 11.49
C GLY A 69 11.46 -11.46 12.08
N PHE A 70 10.63 -12.43 11.68
CA PHE A 70 9.29 -12.59 12.23
C PHE A 70 9.32 -13.17 13.64
N THR A 71 8.72 -12.45 14.57
CA THR A 71 8.55 -12.90 15.96
C THR A 71 7.10 -12.77 16.36
N THR A 72 6.65 -13.63 17.28
CA THR A 72 5.30 -13.58 17.84
C THR A 72 5.27 -14.22 19.22
N ASN A 73 4.29 -13.84 20.03
CA ASN A 73 4.01 -14.43 21.34
C ASN A 73 2.51 -14.32 21.65
N GLU A 74 2.03 -15.09 22.62
CA GLU A 74 0.59 -15.16 22.94
C GLU A 74 -0.04 -13.82 23.32
N ASP A 75 0.69 -12.95 24.03
CA ASP A 75 0.15 -11.66 24.46
C ASP A 75 0.04 -10.68 23.30
N PHE A 76 1.02 -10.70 22.39
CA PHE A 76 0.96 -9.96 21.13
C PHE A 76 -0.15 -10.48 20.20
N GLU A 77 -0.33 -11.80 20.09
CA GLU A 77 -1.43 -12.36 19.31
C GLU A 77 -2.79 -11.91 19.86
N LYS A 78 -2.97 -11.89 21.20
CA LYS A 78 -4.20 -11.37 21.82
C LYS A 78 -4.44 -9.90 21.48
N GLN A 79 -3.40 -9.07 21.50
CA GLN A 79 -3.48 -7.66 21.12
C GLN A 79 -3.94 -7.50 19.66
N CYS A 80 -3.40 -8.30 18.73
CA CYS A 80 -3.82 -8.29 17.32
C CYS A 80 -5.27 -8.73 17.13
N VAL A 81 -5.68 -9.79 17.86
CA VAL A 81 -7.06 -10.29 17.86
C VAL A 81 -8.04 -9.24 18.37
N GLU A 82 -7.70 -8.54 19.45
CA GLU A 82 -8.51 -7.46 20.01
C GLU A 82 -8.64 -6.31 19.01
N PHE A 83 -7.52 -5.87 18.43
CA PHE A 83 -7.48 -4.80 17.44
C PHE A 83 -8.34 -5.11 16.21
N LEU A 84 -8.17 -6.29 15.59
CA LEU A 84 -9.02 -6.70 14.46
C LEU A 84 -10.48 -6.86 14.86
N GLY A 85 -10.76 -7.27 16.10
CA GLY A 85 -12.12 -7.31 16.64
C GLY A 85 -12.76 -5.92 16.71
N LEU A 86 -12.01 -4.91 17.11
CA LEU A 86 -12.46 -3.52 17.14
C LEU A 86 -12.76 -3.00 15.73
N LEU A 87 -11.86 -3.25 14.77
CA LEU A 87 -12.08 -2.90 13.35
C LEU A 87 -13.31 -3.62 12.78
N ALA A 88 -13.50 -4.91 13.09
CA ALA A 88 -14.67 -5.70 12.70
C ALA A 88 -15.99 -5.18 13.31
N MET A 89 -15.91 -4.45 14.43
CA MET A 89 -17.05 -3.74 15.03
C MET A 89 -17.29 -2.36 14.41
N GLY A 90 -16.40 -1.87 13.55
CA GLY A 90 -16.48 -0.58 12.87
C GLY A 90 -15.67 0.53 13.54
N HIS A 91 -14.79 0.21 14.50
CA HIS A 91 -13.91 1.23 15.08
C HIS A 91 -12.93 1.74 14.02
N GLU A 92 -12.61 3.03 14.11
CA GLU A 92 -11.56 3.65 13.32
C GLU A 92 -10.23 3.49 14.03
N TYR A 93 -9.12 3.52 13.29
CA TYR A 93 -7.78 3.49 13.85
C TYR A 93 -6.91 4.61 13.27
N ARG A 94 -5.96 5.08 14.06
CA ARG A 94 -4.89 5.98 13.60
C ARG A 94 -3.58 5.60 14.26
N GLU A 95 -2.48 5.91 13.57
CA GLU A 95 -1.15 5.81 14.16
C GLU A 95 -0.96 6.88 15.25
N SER A 96 -0.31 6.52 16.35
CA SER A 96 -0.01 7.45 17.44
C SER A 96 0.85 8.61 16.93
N PRO A 97 0.44 9.87 17.09
CA PRO A 97 1.24 11.02 16.71
C PRO A 97 2.34 11.34 17.73
N ILE A 98 2.43 10.58 18.83
CA ILE A 98 3.35 10.83 19.93
C ILE A 98 4.77 10.37 19.52
N PRO A 99 5.78 11.25 19.52
CA PRO A 99 7.15 10.87 19.22
C PRO A 99 7.65 9.75 20.16
N GLY A 100 8.23 8.70 19.59
CA GLY A 100 8.66 7.50 20.34
C GLY A 100 7.61 6.39 20.41
N GLU A 101 6.39 6.62 19.91
CA GLU A 101 5.32 5.64 19.77
C GLU A 101 5.06 5.24 18.30
N GLU A 102 6.05 5.46 17.43
CA GLU A 102 5.95 5.10 16.01
C GLU A 102 5.54 3.63 15.85
N GLY A 103 4.66 3.34 14.90
CA GLY A 103 4.15 1.98 14.68
C GLY A 103 3.23 1.46 15.78
N THR A 104 2.68 2.32 16.64
CA THR A 104 1.56 1.99 17.52
C THR A 104 0.28 2.67 17.03
N PHE A 105 -0.85 2.01 17.24
CA PHE A 105 -2.14 2.44 16.74
C PHE A 105 -3.12 2.60 17.90
N ASN A 106 -3.88 3.69 17.86
CA ASN A 106 -5.00 3.93 18.75
C ASN A 106 -6.29 3.72 17.95
N VAL A 107 -7.39 3.46 18.66
CA VAL A 107 -8.72 3.29 18.07
C VAL A 107 -9.71 4.27 18.67
N ARG A 108 -10.83 4.46 17.98
CA ARG A 108 -12.01 5.15 18.49
C ARG A 108 -13.29 4.61 17.87
N LYS A 109 -14.44 4.91 18.47
CA LYS A 109 -15.73 4.74 17.80
C LYS A 109 -15.90 5.85 16.77
N GLY A 110 -15.90 5.46 15.50
CA GLY A 110 -16.12 6.35 14.37
C GLY A 110 -17.58 6.78 14.19
N GLU A 111 -17.84 7.49 13.09
CA GLU A 111 -19.16 8.06 12.77
C GLU A 111 -20.29 7.01 12.66
N ASP A 112 -19.94 5.75 12.39
CA ASP A 112 -20.88 4.64 12.26
C ASP A 112 -21.54 4.21 13.59
N PHE A 113 -21.07 4.73 14.73
CA PHE A 113 -21.65 4.44 16.05
C PHE A 113 -22.72 5.47 16.45
N LEU A 114 -23.82 4.97 17.04
CA LEU A 114 -24.86 5.83 17.64
C LEU A 114 -24.30 6.79 18.70
N TYR A 115 -23.28 6.32 19.42
CA TYR A 115 -22.48 7.10 20.36
C TYR A 115 -21.02 6.98 19.92
N HIS A 116 -20.61 7.88 19.03
CA HIS A 116 -19.23 8.03 18.58
C HIS A 116 -18.41 8.81 19.61
N ASP A 117 -17.09 8.61 19.58
CA ASP A 117 -16.17 9.37 20.42
C ASP A 117 -15.78 10.68 19.71
N ASP A 118 -15.37 11.69 20.47
CA ASP A 118 -14.88 12.95 19.90
C ASP A 118 -13.65 12.71 19.01
N GLU A 119 -13.35 13.61 18.06
CA GLU A 119 -12.20 13.46 17.15
C GLU A 119 -10.84 13.38 17.84
N ASP A 120 -10.75 13.85 19.08
CA ASP A 120 -9.55 13.83 19.91
C ASP A 120 -9.49 12.63 20.87
N ASP A 121 -10.59 11.88 21.02
CA ASP A 121 -10.72 10.78 21.97
C ASP A 121 -10.29 9.45 21.34
N TRP A 122 -8.99 9.17 21.45
CA TRP A 122 -8.38 7.93 20.97
C TRP A 122 -7.82 7.12 22.13
N TYR A 123 -8.06 5.82 22.12
CA TYR A 123 -7.66 4.92 23.19
C TYR A 123 -7.02 3.62 22.68
N GLY A 124 -6.49 2.85 23.62
CA GLY A 124 -5.69 1.66 23.33
C GLY A 124 -4.28 2.01 22.86
N SER A 125 -3.43 1.02 22.77
CA SER A 125 -2.08 1.13 22.20
C SER A 125 -1.75 -0.23 21.61
N TYR A 126 -1.98 -0.35 20.30
CA TYR A 126 -1.85 -1.60 19.56
C TYR A 126 -0.60 -1.54 18.69
N ASP A 127 0.31 -2.50 18.84
CA ASP A 127 1.51 -2.53 18.02
C ASP A 127 1.17 -2.90 16.56
N SER A 128 1.90 -2.31 15.62
CA SER A 128 1.89 -2.73 14.21
C SER A 128 2.20 -4.23 14.09
N PHE A 129 1.53 -4.89 13.15
CA PHE A 129 1.70 -6.32 12.92
C PHE A 129 1.65 -6.67 11.43
N TYR A 130 2.19 -7.85 11.15
CA TYR A 130 2.37 -8.40 9.83
C TYR A 130 1.82 -9.82 9.75
N PHE A 131 1.52 -10.22 8.52
CA PHE A 131 1.16 -11.57 8.13
C PHE A 131 2.21 -12.12 7.18
N ARG A 132 2.28 -13.45 7.10
CA ARG A 132 3.03 -14.12 6.04
C ARG A 132 2.12 -14.38 4.84
N ARG A 133 2.55 -14.02 3.64
CA ARG A 133 1.75 -14.25 2.42
C ARG A 133 1.53 -15.74 2.19
N SER A 134 2.57 -16.54 2.42
CA SER A 134 2.55 -18.01 2.34
C SER A 134 1.54 -18.66 3.30
N GLU A 135 1.19 -18.00 4.40
CA GLU A 135 0.12 -18.44 5.29
C GLU A 135 -1.25 -17.93 4.79
N LEU A 136 -1.30 -16.67 4.34
CA LEU A 136 -2.54 -16.01 3.91
C LEU A 136 -3.20 -16.66 2.69
N VAL A 137 -2.43 -17.09 1.69
CA VAL A 137 -2.97 -17.65 0.44
C VAL A 137 -3.83 -18.89 0.65
N ASN A 138 -3.61 -19.65 1.73
CA ASN A 138 -4.45 -20.79 2.07
C ASN A 138 -5.86 -20.39 2.52
N PHE A 139 -6.03 -19.15 2.99
CA PHE A 139 -7.30 -18.61 3.50
C PHE A 139 -7.93 -17.57 2.56
N PHE A 140 -7.10 -16.93 1.74
CA PHE A 140 -7.45 -15.89 0.79
C PHE A 140 -6.76 -16.18 -0.55
N PRO A 141 -7.23 -17.19 -1.31
CA PRO A 141 -6.58 -17.62 -2.55
C PRO A 141 -6.56 -16.53 -3.63
N GLU A 142 -7.43 -15.51 -3.53
CA GLU A 142 -7.39 -14.32 -4.39
C GLU A 142 -6.05 -13.56 -4.29
N LEU A 143 -5.28 -13.77 -3.21
CA LEU A 143 -3.92 -13.22 -3.08
C LEU A 143 -2.88 -13.99 -3.92
N GLU A 144 -3.21 -15.16 -4.49
CA GLU A 144 -2.36 -15.83 -5.49
C GLU A 144 -2.54 -15.24 -6.90
N ASP A 145 -3.75 -14.76 -7.23
CA ASP A 145 -4.18 -14.40 -8.58
C ASP A 145 -3.84 -12.96 -9.02
N ASP A 146 -3.37 -12.09 -8.11
CA ASP A 146 -2.87 -10.75 -8.45
C ASP A 146 -1.52 -10.77 -9.23
N ASN A 147 -1.13 -11.93 -9.78
CA ASN A 147 -0.12 -12.12 -10.84
C ASN A 147 -0.71 -12.25 -12.26
N ILE A 148 -2.01 -12.03 -12.47
CA ILE A 148 -2.56 -11.95 -13.83
C ILE A 148 -2.71 -10.48 -14.23
N ASP A 149 -1.68 -9.99 -14.90
CA ASP A 149 -1.83 -8.90 -15.87
C ASP A 149 -3.02 -9.23 -16.78
N GLU A 150 -4.15 -8.53 -16.64
CA GLU A 150 -5.01 -8.34 -17.81
C GLU A 150 -4.19 -7.53 -18.82
N PRO A 151 -3.85 -8.09 -19.99
CA PRO A 151 -3.10 -7.35 -20.98
C PRO A 151 -4.06 -6.32 -21.56
N ILE A 152 -3.90 -5.07 -21.15
CA ILE A 152 -4.36 -3.94 -21.95
C ILE A 152 -3.58 -4.07 -23.26
N ALA A 153 -4.28 -4.44 -24.33
CA ALA A 153 -3.76 -4.69 -25.67
C ALA A 153 -2.51 -3.83 -25.97
N GLU A 154 -1.35 -4.49 -26.01
CA GLU A 154 -0.10 -3.85 -26.38
C GLU A 154 -0.17 -3.43 -27.85
N GLU A 155 -0.29 -2.13 -28.11
CA GLU A 155 0.32 -1.58 -29.31
C GLU A 155 1.83 -1.61 -29.10
N THR A 156 2.46 -2.58 -29.75
CA THR A 156 3.90 -2.76 -29.90
C THR A 156 4.58 -1.48 -30.35
N GLU A 157 5.54 -0.98 -29.57
CA GLU A 157 6.79 -0.45 -30.12
C GLU A 157 7.93 -0.41 -29.07
N SER A 158 8.96 -1.20 -29.39
CA SER A 158 10.39 -1.06 -29.13
C SER A 158 10.89 -0.46 -27.80
N GLY A 159 11.47 -1.34 -26.98
CA GLY A 159 12.27 -1.01 -25.80
C GLY A 159 11.86 -1.87 -24.63
N SER A 160 12.40 -3.09 -24.55
CA SER A 160 12.08 -4.05 -23.48
C SER A 160 12.55 -3.52 -22.13
N ILE A 161 11.65 -2.80 -21.45
CA ILE A 161 11.76 -2.51 -20.03
C ILE A 161 11.50 -3.84 -19.32
N PRO A 162 12.36 -4.30 -18.41
CA PRO A 162 12.12 -5.52 -17.64
C PRO A 162 10.72 -5.45 -17.00
N SER A 163 9.82 -6.34 -17.43
CA SER A 163 8.40 -6.27 -17.08
C SER A 163 8.18 -6.53 -15.60
N ASP A 164 9.01 -7.32 -14.92
CA ASP A 164 8.65 -7.84 -13.59
C ASP A 164 9.80 -7.77 -12.59
N TRP A 165 10.12 -6.56 -12.14
CA TRP A 165 10.99 -6.37 -10.99
C TRP A 165 10.17 -6.05 -9.73
N ARG A 166 10.56 -6.67 -8.60
CA ARG A 166 9.88 -6.55 -7.31
C ARG A 166 9.89 -5.09 -6.83
N GLY A 167 8.71 -4.52 -6.55
CA GLY A 167 8.55 -3.11 -6.19
C GLY A 167 8.28 -2.16 -7.37
N LYS A 168 8.17 -2.69 -8.60
CA LYS A 168 7.82 -1.92 -9.82
C LYS A 168 6.59 -1.04 -9.63
N ASN A 169 5.48 -1.59 -9.13
CA ASN A 169 4.26 -0.82 -8.89
C ASN A 169 4.42 0.27 -7.82
N THR A 170 5.22 0.00 -6.78
CA THR A 170 5.53 0.98 -5.74
C THR A 170 6.34 2.14 -6.30
N ALA A 171 7.39 1.84 -7.06
CA ALA A 171 8.18 2.85 -7.75
C ALA A 171 7.32 3.66 -8.73
N TRP A 172 6.37 3.03 -9.43
CA TRP A 172 5.44 3.75 -10.30
C TRP A 172 4.49 4.67 -9.54
N LYS A 173 3.91 4.22 -8.42
CA LYS A 173 3.06 5.08 -7.58
C LYS A 173 3.85 6.27 -7.02
N MET A 174 5.10 6.05 -6.59
CA MET A 174 5.99 7.13 -6.13
C MET A 174 6.30 8.13 -7.25
N ILE A 175 6.65 7.64 -8.44
CA ILE A 175 6.92 8.48 -9.61
C ILE A 175 5.66 9.28 -10.01
N ALA A 176 4.47 8.68 -9.92
CA ALA A 176 3.21 9.36 -10.14
C ALA A 176 2.99 10.50 -9.12
N GLY A 177 3.18 10.21 -7.82
CA GLY A 177 3.06 11.19 -6.75
C GLY A 177 4.03 12.36 -6.90
N LEU A 178 5.29 12.08 -7.25
CA LEU A 178 6.30 13.09 -7.56
C LEU A 178 5.92 13.95 -8.76
N ALA A 179 5.38 13.35 -9.82
CA ALA A 179 4.92 14.09 -10.99
C ALA A 179 3.73 15.02 -10.67
N ILE A 180 2.81 14.58 -9.81
CA ILE A 180 1.69 15.38 -9.32
C ILE A 180 2.19 16.52 -8.43
N ALA A 181 3.11 16.25 -7.49
CA ALA A 181 3.66 17.27 -6.60
C ALA A 181 4.46 18.35 -7.35
N LEU A 182 5.28 17.96 -8.33
CA LEU A 182 5.96 18.89 -9.24
C LEU A 182 4.97 19.73 -10.05
N TYR A 183 3.81 19.14 -10.36
CA TYR A 183 2.75 19.82 -11.07
C TYR A 183 2.01 20.85 -10.20
N GLU A 184 1.65 20.48 -8.97
CA GLU A 184 0.88 21.36 -8.06
C GLU A 184 1.70 22.57 -7.61
N SER A 185 3.03 22.43 -7.56
CA SER A 185 3.96 23.45 -7.10
C SER A 185 4.48 24.40 -8.19
N SER A 186 4.33 24.08 -9.48
CA SER A 186 5.02 24.82 -10.56
C SER A 186 4.05 25.53 -11.51
N GLU A 187 4.22 26.85 -11.67
CA GLU A 187 3.48 27.63 -12.67
C GLU A 187 3.88 27.27 -14.11
N ASP A 188 5.13 26.84 -14.33
CA ASP A 188 5.70 26.52 -15.65
C ASP A 188 5.02 25.36 -16.38
N VAL A 189 4.28 24.51 -15.66
CA VAL A 189 3.56 23.36 -16.24
C VAL A 189 2.09 23.66 -16.54
N ARG A 190 1.65 24.91 -16.30
CA ARG A 190 0.31 25.40 -16.63
C ARG A 190 0.35 26.16 -17.95
N LYS A 191 -0.48 25.77 -18.91
CA LYS A 191 -0.70 26.49 -20.16
C LYS A 191 -2.13 27.02 -20.18
N ASN A 192 -2.29 28.34 -20.29
CA ASN A 192 -3.61 29.01 -20.28
C ASN A 192 -4.47 28.66 -19.04
N GLY A 193 -3.85 28.56 -17.86
CA GLY A 193 -4.55 28.19 -16.62
C GLY A 193 -5.01 26.72 -16.54
N LYS A 194 -4.72 25.92 -17.58
CA LYS A 194 -4.98 24.48 -17.64
C LYS A 194 -3.69 23.69 -17.69
N LEU A 195 -3.78 22.40 -17.40
CA LEU A 195 -2.61 21.58 -17.12
C LEU A 195 -2.09 21.03 -18.44
N ASN A 196 -0.77 21.05 -18.63
CA ASN A 196 -0.13 20.54 -19.83
C ASN A 196 0.56 19.19 -19.51
N GLN A 197 -0.03 18.08 -19.98
CA GLN A 197 0.48 16.73 -19.72
C GLN A 197 1.91 16.54 -20.22
N SER A 198 2.21 17.04 -21.41
CA SER A 198 3.54 16.90 -22.01
C SER A 198 4.59 17.63 -21.19
N ALA A 199 4.28 18.83 -20.69
CA ALA A 199 5.19 19.60 -19.83
C ALA A 199 5.44 18.90 -18.47
N VAL A 200 4.41 18.26 -17.90
CA VAL A 200 4.54 17.48 -16.65
C VAL A 200 5.44 16.26 -16.88
N CYS A 201 5.16 15.47 -17.93
CA CYS A 201 5.98 14.31 -18.27
C CYS A 201 7.42 14.71 -18.58
N GLU A 202 7.64 15.84 -19.26
CA GLU A 202 8.97 16.35 -19.57
C GLU A 202 9.74 16.79 -18.32
N LYS A 203 9.10 17.51 -17.40
CA LYS A 203 9.76 17.98 -16.17
C LYS A 203 10.07 16.84 -15.20
N ALA A 204 9.16 15.88 -15.06
CA ALA A 204 9.41 14.66 -14.29
C ALA A 204 10.52 13.81 -14.92
N ALA A 205 10.50 13.63 -16.25
CA ALA A 205 11.54 12.91 -16.96
C ALA A 205 12.92 13.57 -16.82
N ASN A 206 13.01 14.90 -16.96
CA ASN A 206 14.25 15.65 -16.79
C ASN A 206 14.79 15.56 -15.36
N ASN A 207 13.92 15.62 -14.35
CA ASN A 207 14.34 15.46 -12.95
C ASN A 207 14.89 14.05 -12.70
N ILE A 208 14.17 13.01 -13.13
CA ILE A 208 14.62 11.62 -13.01
C ILE A 208 15.94 11.43 -13.76
N ALA A 209 16.07 11.95 -14.98
CA ALA A 209 17.28 11.88 -15.78
C ALA A 209 18.47 12.53 -15.07
N LYS A 210 18.30 13.73 -14.51
CA LYS A 210 19.32 14.49 -13.78
C LYS A 210 19.82 13.77 -12.53
N TYR A 211 18.95 13.04 -11.82
CA TYR A 211 19.35 12.19 -10.70
C TYR A 211 19.92 10.83 -11.14
N SER A 212 19.59 10.35 -12.34
CA SER A 212 20.08 9.09 -12.90
C SER A 212 21.46 9.17 -13.56
N GLU A 213 21.93 10.38 -13.93
CA GLU A 213 23.29 10.59 -14.45
C GLU A 213 24.39 10.19 -13.44
N GLU A 214 24.06 10.08 -12.14
CA GLU A 214 24.98 9.55 -11.11
C GLU A 214 25.09 8.01 -11.09
N TYR A 215 24.18 7.26 -11.75
CA TYR A 215 24.10 5.80 -11.66
C TYR A 215 23.77 5.13 -13.03
N ASN A 216 24.77 5.08 -13.92
CA ASN A 216 24.98 4.11 -15.01
C ASN A 216 23.96 3.98 -16.18
N GLY A 217 24.45 4.31 -17.40
CA GLY A 217 24.75 3.37 -18.50
C GLY A 217 23.66 2.53 -19.19
N ALA A 218 22.44 2.43 -18.65
CA ALA A 218 21.41 1.53 -19.16
C ALA A 218 20.30 2.28 -19.91
N GLY A 219 20.47 2.45 -21.22
CA GLY A 219 19.44 2.37 -22.28
C GLY A 219 18.08 3.09 -22.18
N MET A 220 17.78 3.89 -21.15
CA MET A 220 16.48 4.54 -21.00
C MET A 220 16.49 5.90 -21.72
N THR A 221 15.75 5.99 -22.81
CA THR A 221 15.59 7.24 -23.58
C THR A 221 14.53 8.14 -22.94
N MET A 222 14.64 9.45 -23.17
CA MET A 222 13.66 10.43 -22.69
C MET A 222 12.24 10.14 -23.18
N ASP A 223 12.10 9.61 -24.41
CA ASP A 223 10.81 9.25 -24.97
C ASP A 223 10.19 8.02 -24.29
N ASN A 224 11.02 7.04 -23.91
CA ASN A 224 10.57 5.88 -23.14
C ASN A 224 10.12 6.31 -21.75
N LEU A 225 10.85 7.21 -21.10
CA LEU A 225 10.50 7.74 -19.78
C LEU A 225 9.19 8.55 -19.82
N ARG A 226 9.00 9.39 -20.85
CA ARG A 226 7.74 10.14 -21.06
C ARG A 226 6.56 9.22 -21.32
N THR A 227 6.74 8.21 -22.17
CA THR A 227 5.71 7.21 -22.48
C THR A 227 5.30 6.46 -21.22
N LEU A 228 6.30 6.10 -20.41
CA LEU A 228 6.09 5.36 -19.19
C LEU A 228 5.43 6.21 -18.09
N LEU A 229 5.85 7.47 -17.91
CA LEU A 229 5.18 8.43 -17.03
C LEU A 229 3.72 8.63 -17.42
N LYS A 230 3.44 8.72 -18.72
CA LYS A 230 2.08 8.82 -19.25
C LYS A 230 1.23 7.61 -18.88
N LYS A 231 1.75 6.38 -19.08
CA LYS A 231 1.07 5.13 -18.70
C LYS A 231 0.84 5.05 -17.19
N THR A 232 1.83 5.44 -16.39
CA THR A 232 1.76 5.47 -14.92
C THR A 232 0.70 6.45 -14.40
N LEU A 233 0.63 7.66 -14.96
CA LEU A 233 -0.41 8.64 -14.62
C LEU A 233 -1.82 8.16 -15.03
N GLN A 234 -1.94 7.51 -16.18
CA GLN A 234 -3.20 6.89 -16.61
C GLN A 234 -3.66 5.79 -15.64
N ARG A 235 -2.73 4.95 -15.19
CA ARG A 235 -3.04 3.80 -14.34
C ARG A 235 -3.32 4.19 -12.88
N HIS A 236 -2.55 5.12 -12.33
CA HIS A 236 -2.55 5.39 -10.88
C HIS A 236 -3.09 6.76 -10.49
N ALA A 237 -3.31 7.65 -11.45
CA ALA A 237 -3.90 8.97 -11.20
C ALA A 237 -4.92 9.36 -12.29
N PRO A 238 -5.94 8.52 -12.59
CA PRO A 238 -6.87 8.77 -13.68
C PRO A 238 -7.66 10.09 -13.51
N ASN A 239 -7.99 10.46 -12.27
CA ASN A 239 -8.67 11.72 -11.93
C ASN A 239 -7.81 12.96 -12.25
N PHE A 240 -6.49 12.80 -12.35
CA PHE A 240 -5.57 13.84 -12.79
C PHE A 240 -5.75 14.15 -14.28
N LEU A 241 -6.00 13.14 -15.11
CA LEU A 241 -6.18 13.29 -16.56
C LEU A 241 -7.43 14.08 -16.93
N GLY A 242 -8.48 14.01 -16.11
CA GLY A 242 -9.71 14.80 -16.28
C GLY A 242 -9.50 16.31 -16.17
N LYS A 243 -8.36 16.75 -15.60
CA LYS A 243 -8.00 18.18 -15.46
C LYS A 243 -7.09 18.68 -16.59
N ILE A 244 -6.69 17.82 -17.54
CA ILE A 244 -5.69 18.13 -18.57
C ILE A 244 -6.36 18.47 -19.91
N THR A 245 -5.82 19.45 -20.63
CA THR A 245 -6.06 19.63 -22.08
C THR A 245 -5.11 18.77 -22.91
N LYS A 246 -5.65 18.06 -23.91
CA LYS A 246 -4.87 17.35 -24.95
C LYS A 246 -3.95 18.29 -25.71
#